data_AF-A0A9E6BH23-F1
#
_entry.id   AF-A0A9E6BH23-F1
#
_cell.length_a   1.000
_cell.length_b   1.000
_cell.length_c   1.000
_cell.angle_alpha   90.00
_cell.angle_beta   90.00
_cell.angle_gamma   90.00
#
_symmetry.space_group_name_H-M   'P 1'
#
loop_
_entity.id
_entity.type
_entity.pdbx_description
1 polymer ?
#
loop_
_entity_poly.entity_id
_entity_poly.type
_entity_poly.pdbx_seq_one_letter_code
_entity_poly.pdbx_strand_id
1 'polypeptide(L)'
;MSCEYVREYYGVPAEIGRRIEHNDKPGIIAEDRGHYIGVNFDENNPGVVFNVHPTDQVKYLEMGKIRKMTRSQRRYQEYLKVADCFDDFMHFLRYRSAMKQESY
;
A
#
# COMPACT_ATOMS: atom_id res chain seq x y z
N MET A 1 -7.61 6.63 -13.98
CA MET A 1 -6.88 5.37 -14.18
C MET A 1 -5.68 5.37 -13.24
N SER A 2 -5.26 4.25 -12.68
CA SER A 2 -4.12 4.26 -11.76
C SER A 2 -2.80 4.28 -12.53
N CYS A 3 -1.85 5.08 -12.07
CA CYS A 3 -0.51 5.27 -12.67
C CYS A 3 -0.51 5.89 -14.08
N GLU A 4 -1.58 6.60 -14.48
CA GLU A 4 -1.71 7.19 -15.82
C GLU A 4 -0.53 8.09 -16.19
N TYR A 5 -0.17 9.00 -15.29
CA TYR A 5 1.00 9.86 -15.44
C TYR A 5 2.29 9.07 -15.67
N VAL A 6 2.54 8.03 -14.86
CA VAL A 6 3.73 7.19 -14.99
C VAL A 6 3.81 6.52 -16.36
N ARG A 7 2.69 5.95 -16.82
CA ARG A 7 2.64 5.25 -18.10
C ARG A 7 2.92 6.18 -19.27
N GLU A 8 2.32 7.37 -19.25
CA GLU A 8 2.44 8.34 -20.34
C GLU A 8 3.80 9.03 -20.34
N TYR A 9 4.29 9.46 -19.18
CA TYR A 9 5.54 10.20 -19.06
C TYR A 9 6.78 9.32 -19.27
N TYR A 10 6.80 8.12 -18.67
CA TYR A 10 7.95 7.21 -18.74
C TYR A 10 7.81 6.12 -19.81
N GLY A 11 6.64 5.97 -20.44
CA GLY A 11 6.41 4.95 -21.47
C GLY A 11 6.42 3.51 -20.95
N VAL A 12 6.15 3.30 -19.65
CA VAL A 12 6.21 2.00 -18.98
C VAL A 12 4.81 1.43 -18.73
N PRO A 13 4.63 0.10 -18.67
CA PRO A 13 3.33 -0.51 -18.46
C PRO A 13 2.91 -0.52 -16.98
N ALA A 14 3.13 0.57 -16.24
CA ALA A 14 2.80 0.66 -14.81
C ALA A 14 1.29 0.64 -14.57
N GLU A 15 0.81 -0.26 -13.72
CA GLU A 15 -0.61 -0.41 -13.40
C GLU A 15 -0.76 -0.96 -11.98
N ILE A 16 -1.70 -0.46 -11.19
CA ILE A 16 -1.98 -1.03 -9.86
C ILE A 16 -2.40 -2.50 -10.02
N GLY A 17 -1.75 -3.37 -9.26
CA GLY A 17 -1.91 -4.82 -9.33
C GLY A 17 -0.87 -5.49 -10.22
N ARG A 18 -0.09 -4.76 -11.01
CA ARG A 18 0.98 -5.36 -11.82
C ARG A 18 2.15 -5.81 -10.96
N ARG A 19 2.67 -7.00 -11.25
CA ARG A 19 3.87 -7.55 -10.62
C ARG A 19 5.11 -6.88 -11.20
N ILE A 20 6.09 -6.64 -10.35
CA ILE A 20 7.38 -6.12 -10.75
C ILE A 20 8.50 -6.85 -10.00
N GLU A 21 9.69 -6.79 -10.56
CA GLU A 21 10.94 -7.11 -9.88
C GLU A 21 11.84 -5.88 -9.91
N HIS A 22 12.33 -5.45 -8.76
CA HIS A 22 13.23 -4.31 -8.62
C HIS A 22 14.45 -4.74 -7.82
N ASN A 23 15.64 -4.70 -8.43
CA ASN A 23 16.89 -5.21 -7.83
C ASN A 23 16.72 -6.63 -7.26
N ASP A 24 16.18 -7.54 -8.09
CA ASP A 24 15.88 -8.94 -7.74
C ASP A 24 14.86 -9.14 -6.60
N LYS A 25 14.17 -8.06 -6.19
CA LYS A 25 13.10 -8.12 -5.19
C LYS A 25 11.73 -8.11 -5.86
N PRO A 26 10.95 -9.20 -5.76
CA PRO A 26 9.61 -9.25 -6.33
C PRO A 26 8.62 -8.44 -5.49
N GLY A 27 7.70 -7.77 -6.16
CA GLY A 27 6.65 -6.99 -5.54
C GLY A 27 5.46 -6.74 -6.45
N ILE A 28 4.51 -5.97 -5.94
CA ILE A 28 3.31 -5.58 -6.67
C ILE A 28 3.07 -4.08 -6.53
N ILE A 29 2.72 -3.43 -7.64
CA ILE A 29 2.30 -2.02 -7.61
C ILE A 29 0.98 -1.95 -6.85
N ALA A 30 1.00 -1.32 -5.68
CA ALA A 30 -0.13 -1.23 -4.76
C ALA A 30 -0.79 0.15 -4.79
N GLU A 31 -0.03 1.20 -5.09
CA GLU A 31 -0.47 2.59 -5.04
C GLU A 31 0.13 3.41 -6.19
N ASP A 32 -0.64 4.41 -6.64
CA ASP A 32 -0.15 5.46 -7.52
C ASP A 32 0.47 6.59 -6.66
N ARG A 33 1.71 6.98 -6.97
CA ARG A 33 2.47 7.99 -6.22
C ARG A 33 3.10 9.04 -7.15
N GLY A 34 2.45 9.34 -8.28
CA GLY A 34 2.90 10.39 -9.20
C GLY A 34 4.14 9.98 -9.99
N HIS A 35 5.30 10.58 -9.72
CA HIS A 35 6.57 10.20 -10.39
C HIS A 35 7.11 8.83 -9.97
N TYR A 36 6.54 8.24 -8.91
CA TYR A 36 6.95 6.93 -8.39
C TYR A 36 5.78 5.95 -8.48
N ILE A 37 6.13 4.67 -8.60
CA ILE A 37 5.18 3.58 -8.36
C ILE A 37 5.29 3.14 -6.90
N GLY A 38 4.15 3.05 -6.22
CA GLY A 38 4.08 2.53 -4.86
C GLY A 38 4.08 1.01 -4.88
N VAL A 39 5.17 0.38 -4.46
CA VAL A 39 5.34 -1.08 -4.49
C VAL A 39 5.23 -1.69 -3.10
N ASN A 40 4.40 -2.72 -2.94
CA ASN A 40 4.46 -3.64 -1.80
C ASN A 40 5.34 -4.83 -2.21
N PHE A 41 6.53 -4.95 -1.61
CA PHE A 41 7.41 -6.11 -1.84
C PHE A 41 6.90 -7.33 -1.09
N ASP A 42 7.15 -8.52 -1.65
CA ASP A 42 6.65 -9.77 -1.09
C ASP A 42 7.26 -10.09 0.28
N GLU A 43 8.50 -9.66 0.52
CA GLU A 43 9.21 -9.79 1.79
C GLU A 43 8.56 -8.97 2.92
N ASN A 44 7.73 -7.98 2.60
CA ASN A 44 7.11 -7.10 3.58
C ASN A 44 5.66 -7.49 3.89
N ASN A 45 5.16 -6.93 4.99
CA ASN A 45 3.76 -7.07 5.35
C ASN A 45 2.86 -6.34 4.33
N PRO A 46 1.62 -6.83 4.11
CA PRO A 46 0.64 -6.10 3.33
C PRO A 46 0.45 -4.68 3.89
N GLY A 47 0.38 -3.68 3.00
CA GLY A 47 0.21 -2.27 3.39
C GLY A 47 1.51 -1.51 3.66
N VAL A 48 2.67 -2.18 3.65
CA VAL A 48 3.99 -1.51 3.64
C VAL A 48 4.37 -1.21 2.19
N VAL A 49 4.29 0.05 1.78
CA VAL A 49 4.46 0.46 0.37
C VAL A 49 5.65 1.41 0.23
N PHE A 50 6.59 1.04 -0.61
CA PHE A 50 7.82 1.79 -0.91
C PHE A 50 7.70 2.54 -2.23
N ASN A 51 8.40 3.67 -2.35
CA ASN A 51 8.53 4.39 -3.61
C ASN A 51 9.61 3.71 -4.46
N VAL A 52 9.26 3.32 -5.68
CA VAL A 52 10.20 2.81 -6.68
C VAL A 52 10.11 3.70 -7.92
N HIS A 53 11.27 4.12 -8.45
CA HIS A 53 11.28 4.91 -9.67
C HIS A 53 10.89 4.00 -10.85
N PRO A 54 9.96 4.40 -11.73
CA PRO A 54 9.38 3.49 -12.73
C PRO A 54 10.39 2.91 -13.73
N THR A 55 11.50 3.60 -13.97
CA THR A 55 12.52 3.20 -14.96
C THR A 55 13.82 2.70 -14.35
N ASP A 56 13.96 2.70 -13.02
CA ASP A 56 15.22 2.31 -12.37
C ASP A 56 15.20 0.83 -12.01
N GLN A 57 15.87 0.00 -12.81
CA GLN A 57 16.02 -1.44 -12.55
C GLN A 57 14.70 -2.19 -12.29
N VAL A 58 13.60 -1.71 -12.88
CA VAL A 58 12.27 -2.33 -12.77
C VAL A 58 12.04 -3.24 -13.97
N LYS A 59 11.77 -4.52 -13.70
CA LYS A 59 11.17 -5.44 -14.67
C LYS A 59 9.67 -5.52 -14.42
N TYR A 60 8.89 -5.12 -15.41
CA TYR A 60 7.43 -5.24 -15.35
C TYR A 60 7.00 -6.64 -15.80
N LEU A 61 6.18 -7.30 -14.97
CA LEU A 61 5.69 -8.66 -15.19
C LEU A 61 4.18 -8.62 -15.47
N GLU A 62 3.52 -9.76 -15.29
CA GLU A 62 2.08 -9.94 -15.44
C GLU A 62 1.26 -9.31 -14.30
N MET A 63 -0.06 -9.28 -14.47
CA MET A 63 -0.97 -8.83 -13.42
C MET A 63 -1.02 -9.85 -12.28
N GLY A 64 -0.96 -9.36 -11.05
CA GLY A 64 -0.99 -10.16 -9.84
C GLY A 64 -2.14 -9.81 -8.92
N LYS A 65 -2.13 -10.43 -7.74
CA LYS A 65 -3.14 -10.22 -6.70
C LYS A 65 -2.60 -9.31 -5.60
N ILE A 66 -3.24 -8.16 -5.42
CA ILE A 66 -2.90 -7.24 -4.34
C ILE A 66 -3.14 -7.92 -2.99
N ARG A 67 -2.10 -7.94 -2.15
CA ARG A 67 -2.16 -8.47 -0.79
C ARG A 67 -2.96 -7.51 0.08
N LYS A 68 -4.15 -7.93 0.50
CA LYS A 68 -5.01 -7.13 1.37
C LYS A 68 -4.58 -7.32 2.83
N MET A 69 -4.44 -6.22 3.56
CA MET A 69 -4.29 -6.26 5.00
C MET A 69 -5.48 -6.95 5.68
N THR A 70 -5.18 -7.74 6.71
CA THR A 70 -6.21 -8.27 7.62
C THR A 70 -6.95 -7.12 8.31
N ARG A 71 -8.11 -7.41 8.91
CA ARG A 71 -8.87 -6.39 9.66
C ARG A 71 -8.04 -5.83 10.82
N SER A 72 -7.29 -6.69 11.53
CA SER A 72 -6.43 -6.27 12.65
C SER A 72 -5.28 -5.37 12.19
N GLN A 73 -4.57 -5.77 11.12
CA GLN A 73 -3.48 -4.97 10.54
C GLN A 73 -3.95 -3.58 10.10
N ARG A 74 -5.11 -3.48 9.44
CA ARG A 74 -5.70 -2.18 9.08
C ARG A 74 -5.98 -1.31 10.31
N ARG A 75 -6.63 -1.88 11.33
CA ARG A 75 -6.93 -1.15 12.58
C ARG A 75 -5.66 -0.66 13.26
N TYR A 76 -4.61 -1.49 13.29
CA TYR A 76 -3.34 -1.13 13.87
C TYR A 76 -2.65 -0.02 13.08
N GLN A 77 -2.67 -0.07 11.74
CA GLN A 77 -2.14 1.00 10.91
C GLN A 77 -2.90 2.32 11.09
N GLU A 78 -4.22 2.27 11.26
CA GLU A 78 -5.03 3.44 11.61
C GLU A 78 -4.65 4.00 12.99
N TYR A 79 -4.46 3.13 13.99
CA TYR A 79 -3.98 3.52 15.31
C TYR A 79 -2.64 4.25 15.24
N LEU A 80 -1.66 3.75 14.48
CA LEU A 80 -0.35 4.38 14.35
C LEU A 80 -0.41 5.84 13.84
N LYS A 81 -1.46 6.22 13.10
CA LYS A 81 -1.64 7.60 12.61
C LYS A 81 -2.13 8.57 13.70
N VAL A 82 -2.71 8.04 14.77
CA VAL A 82 -3.35 8.81 15.86
C VAL A 82 -2.86 8.34 17.22
N ALA A 83 -1.71 7.67 17.28
CA ALA A 83 -1.23 6.99 18.48
C ALA A 83 -1.08 7.98 19.65
N ASP A 84 -0.69 9.22 19.37
CA ASP A 84 -0.54 10.29 20.37
C ASP A 84 -1.88 10.68 21.06
N CYS A 85 -3.02 10.28 20.49
CA CYS A 85 -4.35 10.54 21.05
C CYS A 85 -4.88 9.43 21.98
N PHE A 86 -4.15 8.32 22.13
CA PHE A 86 -4.61 7.14 22.88
C PHE A 86 -3.49 6.57 23.76
N ASP A 87 -3.85 6.04 24.93
CA ASP A 87 -2.86 5.44 25.83
C ASP A 87 -2.21 4.19 25.23
N ASP A 88 -3.03 3.37 24.55
CA ASP A 88 -2.59 2.17 23.87
C ASP A 88 -3.56 1.75 22.74
N PHE A 89 -3.20 0.68 22.02
CA PHE A 89 -4.02 0.15 20.94
C PHE A 89 -5.38 -0.36 21.42
N MET A 90 -5.48 -0.87 22.65
CA MET A 90 -6.75 -1.36 23.20
C MET A 90 -7.71 -0.20 23.50
N HIS A 91 -7.21 0.92 24.03
CA HIS A 91 -7.97 2.15 24.20
C HIS A 91 -8.53 2.62 22.85
N PHE A 92 -7.71 2.68 21.81
CA PHE A 92 -8.16 2.99 20.44
C PHE A 92 -9.26 2.03 19.94
N LEU A 93 -9.11 0.73 20.15
CA LEU A 93 -10.09 -0.26 19.70
C LEU A 93 -11.45 -0.09 20.40
N ARG A 94 -11.45 0.21 21.69
CA ARG A 94 -12.67 0.49 22.47
C ARG A 94 -13.38 1.74 21.94
N TYR A 95 -12.64 2.84 21.77
CA TYR A 95 -13.17 4.08 21.19
C TYR A 95 -13.81 3.85 19.82
N ARG A 96 -13.09 3.18 18.91
CA ARG A 96 -13.60 2.87 17.57
C ARG A 96 -14.88 2.02 17.61
N SER A 97 -14.96 1.06 18.53
CA SER A 97 -16.15 0.22 18.67
C SER A 97 -17.36 1.01 19.15
N ALA A 98 -17.17 1.94 20.10
CA ALA A 98 -18.22 2.81 20.61
C ALA A 98 -18.77 3.75 19.52
N MET A 99 -17.89 4.44 18.78
CA MET A 99 -18.28 5.31 17.65
C MET A 99 -19.12 4.59 16.59
N LYS A 100 -18.83 3.31 16.34
CA LYS A 100 -19.56 2.51 15.35
C LYS A 100 -21.00 2.18 15.81
N GLN A 101 -21.25 2.12 17.12
CA GLN A 101 -22.58 1.84 17.68
C GLN A 101 -23.48 3.08 17.68
N GLU A 102 -22.91 4.28 17.76
CA GLU A 102 -23.65 5.55 17.72
C GLU A 102 -24.06 6.00 16.31
N SER A 103 -23.53 5.34 15.28
CA SER A 103 -23.78 5.67 13.87
C SER A 103 -24.99 4.93 13.26
N TYR A 104 -25.88 4.39 14.10
CA TYR A 104 -27.03 3.55 13.71
C TYR A 104 -28.32 4.02 14.38
#